data_AF-A0A7C7Q352-F1
#
_entry.id   AF-A0A7C7Q352-F1
#
_cell.length_a   1.000
_cell.length_b   1.000
_cell.length_c   1.000
_cell.angle_alpha   90.00
_cell.angle_beta   90.00
_cell.angle_gamma   90.00
#
_symmetry.space_group_name_H-M   'P 1'
#
loop_
_entity.id
_entity.type
_entity.pdbx_description
1 polymer ?
#
loop_
_entity_poly.entity_id
_entity_poly.type
_entity_poly.pdbx_seq_one_letter_code
_entity_poly.pdbx_strand_id
1 'polypeptide(L)'
;MDGTGSGKFDFTSFTGKGVKVAIVDSGIDPSHPDVGEVAGGLRVRTDEGGKLLFDENWIDEVGHGTACAGIVRKKAPDVLLYSVRIFEDASLSAKGEVLVEAIRWCLENGMKVINLSLGTTRRELVPSLEARLDKEGGDLSL
;
A
#
# COMPACT_ATOMS: atom_id res chain seq x y z
N MET A 1 -38.82 -26.90 -11.65
CA MET A 1 -37.51 -26.88 -10.99
C MET A 1 -36.48 -27.02 -12.10
N ASP A 2 -36.09 -25.90 -12.66
CA ASP A 2 -35.09 -25.76 -13.71
C ASP A 2 -34.11 -24.66 -13.28
N GLY A 3 -32.96 -25.12 -12.78
CA GLY A 3 -31.88 -24.24 -12.35
C GLY A 3 -31.14 -23.68 -13.57
N THR A 4 -31.09 -22.35 -13.68
CA THR A 4 -30.03 -21.60 -14.39
C THR A 4 -29.96 -20.17 -13.84
N GLY A 5 -29.56 -20.02 -12.57
CA GLY A 5 -29.19 -18.74 -11.99
C GLY A 5 -27.72 -18.42 -12.26
N SER A 6 -27.35 -18.10 -13.50
CA SER A 6 -26.02 -17.57 -13.82
C SER A 6 -26.02 -16.03 -13.74
N GLY A 7 -26.14 -15.51 -12.53
CA GLY A 7 -25.89 -14.09 -12.27
C GLY A 7 -24.40 -13.79 -12.49
N LYS A 8 -24.03 -13.34 -13.69
CA LYS A 8 -22.70 -12.75 -13.91
C LYS A 8 -22.62 -11.47 -13.09
N PHE A 9 -21.81 -11.47 -12.02
CA PHE A 9 -21.45 -10.25 -11.31
C PHE A 9 -20.72 -9.32 -12.28
N ASP A 10 -21.31 -8.15 -12.52
CA ASP A 10 -20.70 -7.11 -13.33
C ASP A 10 -19.83 -6.22 -12.44
N PHE A 11 -18.53 -6.55 -12.40
CA PHE A 11 -17.54 -5.80 -11.65
C PHE A 11 -17.25 -4.40 -12.21
N THR A 12 -17.71 -4.09 -13.43
CA THR A 12 -17.39 -2.80 -14.09
C THR A 12 -18.11 -1.61 -13.47
N SER A 13 -19.17 -1.86 -12.69
CA SER A 13 -19.90 -0.83 -11.95
C SER A 13 -19.25 -0.44 -10.61
N PHE A 14 -18.24 -1.17 -10.15
CA PHE A 14 -17.56 -0.92 -8.87
C PHE A 14 -16.30 -0.09 -9.08
N THR A 15 -16.30 1.13 -8.54
CA THR A 15 -15.20 2.08 -8.74
C THR A 15 -14.20 2.13 -7.57
N GLY A 16 -14.48 1.43 -6.47
CA GLY A 16 -13.69 1.49 -5.24
C GLY A 16 -13.99 2.71 -4.36
N LYS A 17 -15.10 3.42 -4.62
CA LYS A 17 -15.49 4.62 -3.87
C LYS A 17 -15.47 4.41 -2.35
N GLY A 18 -14.75 5.28 -1.65
CA GLY A 18 -14.63 5.27 -0.19
C GLY A 18 -13.68 4.20 0.37
N VAL A 19 -13.10 3.34 -0.47
CA VAL A 19 -12.08 2.39 -0.07
C VAL A 19 -10.74 3.10 0.03
N LYS A 20 -10.11 3.01 1.21
CA LYS A 20 -8.75 3.51 1.43
C LYS A 20 -7.72 2.48 0.98
N VAL A 21 -6.81 2.87 0.09
CA VAL A 21 -5.76 2.02 -0.45
C VAL A 21 -4.41 2.68 -0.19
N ALA A 22 -3.53 2.00 0.53
CA ALA A 22 -2.16 2.44 0.73
C ALA A 22 -1.23 1.82 -0.30
N ILE A 23 -0.36 2.64 -0.90
CA ILE A 23 0.76 2.21 -1.73
C ILE A 23 2.03 2.34 -0.87
N VAL A 24 2.55 1.21 -0.39
CA VAL A 24 3.76 1.15 0.42
C VAL A 24 4.96 0.92 -0.52
N ASP A 25 5.66 1.99 -0.89
CA ASP A 25 6.64 2.01 -1.99
C ASP A 25 7.61 3.23 -1.91
N SER A 26 8.07 3.78 -3.04
CA SER A 26 8.94 4.96 -3.14
C SER A 26 8.23 6.31 -2.97
N GLY A 27 6.90 6.29 -2.80
CA GLY A 27 6.04 7.47 -2.71
C GLY A 27 5.01 7.51 -3.84
N ILE A 28 4.26 8.61 -3.93
CA ILE A 28 3.36 8.88 -5.07
C ILE A 28 3.54 10.34 -5.49
N ASP A 29 3.68 10.60 -6.80
CA ASP A 29 3.56 11.93 -7.38
C ASP A 29 2.07 12.25 -7.68
N PRO A 30 1.42 13.17 -6.92
CA PRO A 30 0.02 13.53 -7.15
C PRO A 30 -0.19 14.41 -8.39
N SER A 31 0.88 14.94 -8.99
CA SER A 31 0.78 15.72 -10.23
C SER A 31 0.70 14.85 -11.48
N HIS A 32 0.98 13.54 -11.35
CA HIS A 32 0.94 12.62 -12.48
C HIS A 32 -0.50 12.42 -13.00
N PRO A 33 -0.75 12.57 -14.32
CA PRO A 33 -2.11 12.58 -14.89
C PRO A 33 -2.88 11.27 -14.67
N ASP A 34 -2.18 10.13 -14.64
CA ASP A 34 -2.81 8.81 -14.42
C ASP A 34 -3.10 8.49 -12.95
N VAL A 35 -2.63 9.32 -12.00
CA VAL A 35 -2.83 9.12 -10.55
C VAL A 35 -3.92 10.04 -10.02
N GLY A 36 -3.78 11.34 -10.27
CA GLY A 36 -4.66 12.37 -9.73
C GLY A 36 -4.52 12.54 -8.21
N GLU A 37 -5.65 12.78 -7.54
CA GLU A 37 -5.65 13.12 -6.11
C GLU A 37 -5.11 11.99 -5.22
N VAL A 38 -4.29 12.37 -4.24
CA VAL A 38 -3.76 11.50 -3.19
C VAL A 38 -4.26 12.07 -1.85
N ALA A 39 -4.92 11.24 -1.05
CA ALA A 39 -5.63 11.65 0.16
C ALA A 39 -4.70 11.96 1.35
N GLY A 40 -3.40 11.67 1.22
CA GLY A 40 -2.37 11.90 2.21
C GLY A 40 -1.31 10.81 2.19
N GLY A 41 -0.43 10.82 3.18
CA GLY A 41 0.62 9.82 3.25
C GLY A 41 1.56 9.97 4.43
N LEU A 42 2.52 9.06 4.48
CA LEU A 42 3.58 8.99 5.48
C LEU A 42 4.88 8.62 4.79
N ARG A 43 6.00 9.17 5.25
CA ARG A 43 7.32 8.61 5.02
C ARG A 43 7.85 7.97 6.29
N VAL A 44 8.37 6.75 6.16
CA VAL A 44 9.06 6.03 7.23
C VAL A 44 10.48 5.73 6.76
N ARG A 45 11.48 6.11 7.55
CA ARG A 45 12.90 5.78 7.29
C ARG A 45 13.65 5.57 8.59
N THR A 46 14.94 5.25 8.49
CA THR A 46 15.86 5.29 9.63
C THR A 46 16.93 6.33 9.43
N ASP A 47 17.39 6.96 10.51
CA ASP A 47 18.66 7.71 10.50
C ASP A 47 19.89 6.76 10.49
N GLU A 48 21.09 7.36 10.48
CA GLU A 48 22.36 6.63 10.52
C GLU A 48 22.51 5.76 11.79
N GLY A 49 21.88 6.16 12.90
CA GLY A 49 21.85 5.42 14.16
C GLY A 49 20.81 4.30 14.19
N GLY A 50 20.03 4.11 13.13
CA GLY A 50 18.96 3.12 13.06
C GLY A 50 17.66 3.52 13.76
N LYS A 51 17.53 4.77 14.21
CA LYS A 51 16.29 5.27 14.81
C LYS A 51 15.26 5.55 13.72
N LEU A 52 14.03 5.12 13.96
CA LEU A 52 12.89 5.38 13.06
C LEU A 52 12.52 6.87 13.06
N LEU A 53 12.30 7.39 11.85
CA LEU A 53 11.87 8.76 11.59
C LEU A 53 10.60 8.75 10.74
N PHE A 54 9.70 9.68 11.05
CA PHE A 54 8.38 9.82 10.44
C PHE A 54 8.17 11.27 10.02
N ASP A 55 7.70 11.50 8.79
CA ASP A 55 7.26 12.81 8.33
C ASP A 55 6.30 12.70 7.14
N GLU A 56 5.83 13.84 6.65
CA GLU A 56 4.83 13.95 5.59
C GLU A 56 5.47 14.07 4.19
N ASN A 57 6.77 13.80 4.02
CA ASN A 57 7.40 13.81 2.70
C ASN A 57 7.17 12.48 1.95
N TRP A 58 5.92 12.22 1.58
CA TRP A 58 5.48 11.00 0.91
C TRP A 58 5.50 11.11 -0.64
N ILE A 59 6.09 12.18 -1.17
CA ILE A 59 6.21 12.42 -2.61
C ILE A 59 7.23 11.44 -3.22
N ASP A 60 6.89 10.91 -4.39
CA ASP A 60 7.76 10.02 -5.15
C ASP A 60 8.86 10.79 -5.87
N GLU A 61 10.11 10.36 -5.69
CA GLU A 61 11.28 10.89 -6.40
C GLU A 61 11.89 9.84 -7.34
N VAL A 62 11.36 8.60 -7.33
CA VAL A 62 11.88 7.46 -8.10
C VAL A 62 10.93 7.07 -9.22
N GLY A 63 9.62 7.14 -8.98
CA GLY A 63 8.55 6.87 -9.95
C GLY A 63 7.91 5.49 -9.84
N HIS A 64 8.48 4.56 -9.07
CA HIS A 64 7.97 3.20 -8.95
C HIS A 64 6.60 3.16 -8.25
N GLY A 65 6.49 3.81 -7.09
CA GLY A 65 5.22 3.91 -6.38
C GLY A 65 4.15 4.66 -7.15
N THR A 66 4.52 5.70 -7.91
CA THR A 66 3.62 6.42 -8.82
C THR A 66 3.07 5.51 -9.92
N ALA A 67 3.90 4.64 -10.51
CA ALA A 67 3.45 3.67 -11.50
C ALA A 67 2.46 2.66 -10.89
N CYS A 68 2.74 2.14 -9.70
CA CYS A 68 1.82 1.27 -8.96
C CYS A 68 0.48 1.97 -8.66
N ALA A 69 0.53 3.22 -8.21
CA ALA A 69 -0.65 4.04 -7.92
C ALA A 69 -1.53 4.23 -9.17
N GLY A 70 -0.92 4.50 -10.33
CA GLY A 70 -1.63 4.64 -11.60
C GLY A 70 -2.37 3.36 -12.03
N ILE A 71 -1.76 2.18 -11.81
CA ILE A 71 -2.41 0.89 -12.08
C ILE A 71 -3.64 0.71 -11.20
N VAL A 72 -3.51 1.00 -9.89
CA VAL A 72 -4.64 0.94 -8.95
C VAL A 72 -5.74 1.90 -9.38
N ARG A 73 -5.41 3.17 -9.65
CA ARG A 73 -6.37 4.19 -10.08
C ARG A 73 -7.11 3.80 -11.34
N LYS A 74 -6.43 3.21 -12.34
CA LYS A 74 -7.05 2.74 -13.59
C LYS A 74 -8.08 1.62 -13.37
N LYS A 75 -7.91 0.81 -12.33
CA LYS A 75 -8.83 -0.30 -11.99
C LYS A 75 -9.94 0.14 -11.05
N ALA A 76 -9.66 1.05 -10.14
CA ALA A 76 -10.59 1.54 -9.13
C ALA A 76 -10.49 3.07 -9.04
N PRO A 77 -11.18 3.80 -9.94
CA PRO A 77 -10.97 5.24 -10.12
C PRO A 77 -11.35 6.08 -8.90
N ASP A 78 -12.26 5.62 -8.04
CA ASP A 78 -12.78 6.39 -6.90
C ASP A 78 -12.17 5.99 -5.55
N VAL A 79 -11.07 5.21 -5.54
CA VAL A 79 -10.38 4.90 -4.28
C VAL A 79 -9.74 6.13 -3.65
N LEU A 80 -9.56 6.10 -2.34
CA LEU A 80 -8.73 7.07 -1.63
C LEU A 80 -7.31 6.51 -1.56
N LEU A 81 -6.42 6.99 -2.43
CA LEU A 81 -5.01 6.59 -2.44
C LEU A 81 -4.25 7.28 -1.31
N TYR A 82 -3.44 6.50 -0.60
CA TYR A 82 -2.49 7.00 0.40
C TYR A 82 -1.08 6.57 0.03
N SER A 83 -0.14 7.51 0.10
CA SER A 83 1.27 7.25 -0.18
C SER A 83 2.01 6.87 1.09
N VAL A 84 2.65 5.71 1.11
CA VAL A 84 3.49 5.28 2.24
C VAL A 84 4.90 5.05 1.71
N ARG A 85 5.73 6.09 1.80
CA ARG A 85 7.11 6.08 1.29
C ARG A 85 8.02 5.37 2.28
N ILE A 86 8.64 4.28 1.84
CA ILE A 86 9.64 3.52 2.61
C ILE A 86 10.98 3.38 1.88
N PHE A 87 11.01 3.65 0.58
CA PHE A 87 12.24 3.66 -0.22
C PHE A 87 12.75 5.09 -0.36
N GLU A 88 14.00 5.29 0.04
CA GLU A 88 14.65 6.60 -0.03
C GLU A 88 15.31 6.84 -1.39
N ASP A 89 15.65 5.78 -2.13
CA ASP A 89 16.35 5.86 -3.41
C ASP A 89 15.95 4.74 -4.39
N ALA A 90 16.56 4.76 -5.58
CA ALA A 90 16.30 3.81 -6.67
C ALA A 90 16.79 2.37 -6.39
N SER A 91 17.44 2.09 -5.25
CA SER A 91 17.73 0.72 -4.84
C SER A 91 16.47 -0.05 -4.43
N LEU A 92 15.37 0.68 -4.14
CA LEU A 92 14.09 0.12 -3.70
C LEU A 92 14.27 -0.87 -2.54
N SER A 93 15.14 -0.51 -1.60
CA SER A 93 15.44 -1.31 -0.42
C SER A 93 15.04 -0.57 0.85
N ALA A 94 14.43 -1.31 1.78
CA ALA A 94 14.03 -0.79 3.08
C ALA A 94 14.40 -1.80 4.17
N LYS A 95 14.65 -1.28 5.38
CA LYS A 95 14.86 -2.13 6.56
C LYS A 95 13.53 -2.78 6.98
N GLY A 96 13.60 -3.92 7.66
CA GLY A 96 12.41 -4.66 8.06
C GLY A 96 11.54 -3.88 9.05
N GLU A 97 12.18 -3.13 9.94
CA GLU A 97 11.54 -2.28 10.94
C GLU A 97 10.77 -1.13 10.30
N VAL A 98 11.30 -0.55 9.21
CA VAL A 98 10.61 0.48 8.42
C VAL A 98 9.33 -0.09 7.81
N LEU A 99 9.41 -1.29 7.23
CA LEU A 99 8.26 -1.96 6.65
C LEU A 99 7.19 -2.29 7.69
N VAL A 100 7.58 -2.82 8.85
CA VAL A 100 6.65 -3.14 9.95
C VAL A 100 5.92 -1.90 10.42
N GLU A 101 6.60 -0.76 10.58
CA GLU A 101 5.97 0.48 11.01
C GLU A 101 5.11 1.13 9.93
N ALA A 102 5.49 1.00 8.65
CA ALA A 102 4.63 1.41 7.54
C ALA A 102 3.30 0.63 7.52
N ILE A 103 3.36 -0.70 7.71
CA ILE A 103 2.16 -1.55 7.80
C ILE A 103 1.34 -1.18 9.04
N ARG A 104 1.98 -0.95 10.19
CA ARG A 104 1.30 -0.50 11.41
C ARG A 104 0.50 0.78 11.14
N TRP A 105 1.11 1.79 10.53
CA TRP A 105 0.44 3.04 10.21
C TRP A 105 -0.75 2.82 9.27
N CYS A 106 -0.63 1.93 8.28
CA CYS A 106 -1.73 1.58 7.38
C CYS A 106 -2.93 1.00 8.16
N LEU A 107 -2.69 0.06 9.07
CA LEU A 107 -3.74 -0.55 9.88
C LEU A 107 -4.42 0.49 10.79
N GLU A 108 -3.62 1.30 11.49
CA GLU A 108 -4.11 2.34 12.41
C GLU A 108 -4.93 3.42 11.69
N ASN A 109 -4.64 3.70 10.41
CA ASN A 109 -5.39 4.65 9.59
C ASN A 109 -6.56 4.04 8.80
N GLY A 110 -6.84 2.75 9.05
CA GLY A 110 -7.99 2.04 8.50
C GLY A 110 -7.89 1.76 7.01
N MET A 111 -6.67 1.58 6.48
CA MET A 111 -6.46 1.15 5.10
C MET A 111 -7.13 -0.20 4.89
N LYS A 112 -7.90 -0.32 3.81
CA LYS A 112 -8.61 -1.56 3.47
C LYS A 112 -7.80 -2.44 2.54
N VAL A 113 -6.91 -1.84 1.78
CA VAL A 113 -5.96 -2.52 0.90
C VAL A 113 -4.59 -1.90 1.12
N ILE A 114 -3.57 -2.74 1.24
CA ILE A 114 -2.17 -2.34 1.30
C ILE A 114 -1.48 -3.00 0.10
N ASN A 115 -1.04 -2.20 -0.87
CA ASN A 115 -0.22 -2.68 -1.97
C ASN A 115 1.26 -2.67 -1.55
N LEU A 116 1.87 -3.84 -1.56
CA LEU A 116 3.29 -4.06 -1.26
C LEU A 116 3.98 -4.60 -2.51
N SER A 117 4.54 -3.72 -3.32
CA SER A 117 5.30 -4.10 -4.52
C SER A 117 6.77 -4.35 -4.17
N LEU A 118 6.99 -5.20 -3.16
CA LEU A 118 8.31 -5.51 -2.60
C LEU A 118 8.35 -6.96 -2.09
N GLY A 119 9.54 -7.55 -2.10
CA GLY A 119 9.79 -8.88 -1.56
C GLY A 119 10.99 -8.87 -0.61
N THR A 120 10.92 -9.63 0.47
CA THR A 120 12.05 -9.85 1.37
C THR A 120 12.52 -11.30 1.29
N THR A 121 13.82 -11.53 1.30
CA THR A 121 14.41 -12.88 1.43
C THR A 121 14.61 -13.29 2.90
N ARG A 122 14.35 -12.38 3.86
CA ARG A 122 14.50 -12.64 5.29
C ARG A 122 13.23 -13.24 5.89
N ARG A 123 13.23 -14.57 6.03
CA ARG A 123 12.15 -15.34 6.66
C ARG A 123 11.87 -14.96 8.12
N GLU A 124 12.82 -14.34 8.80
CA GLU A 124 12.70 -13.94 10.22
C GLU A 124 11.63 -12.85 10.46
N LEU A 125 11.22 -12.12 9.41
CA LEU A 125 10.17 -11.11 9.50
C LEU A 125 8.76 -11.72 9.47
N VAL A 126 8.63 -12.99 9.04
CA VAL A 126 7.34 -13.67 8.86
C VAL A 126 6.53 -13.73 10.16
N PRO A 127 7.08 -14.17 11.31
CA PRO A 127 6.29 -14.28 12.54
C PRO A 127 5.75 -12.92 13.04
N SER A 128 6.49 -11.83 12.80
CA SER A 128 6.06 -10.47 13.20
C SER A 128 4.95 -9.93 12.31
N LEU A 129 4.94 -10.30 11.03
CA LEU A 129 3.87 -9.97 10.10
C LEU A 129 2.61 -10.80 10.39
N GLU A 130 2.75 -12.12 10.55
CA GLU A 130 1.65 -13.05 10.85
C GLU A 130 0.94 -12.70 12.15
N ALA A 131 1.69 -12.49 13.25
CA ALA A 131 1.12 -12.16 14.55
C ALA A 131 0.27 -10.87 14.54
N ARG A 132 0.47 -9.99 13.55
CA ARG A 132 -0.28 -8.75 13.40
C ARG A 132 -1.50 -8.90 12.51
N LEU A 133 -1.42 -9.73 11.46
CA LEU A 133 -2.53 -10.02 10.55
C LEU A 133 -3.65 -10.81 11.25
N ASP A 134 -3.29 -11.75 12.12
CA ASP A 134 -4.26 -12.55 12.90
C ASP A 134 -5.09 -11.70 13.88
N LYS A 135 -4.55 -10.58 14.35
CA LYS A 135 -5.25 -9.68 15.27
C LYS A 135 -6.37 -8.87 14.61
N GLU A 136 -6.34 -8.72 13.29
CA GLU A 136 -7.27 -7.89 12.50
C GLU A 136 -8.14 -8.74 11.54
N GLY A 137 -7.97 -10.07 11.51
CA GLY A 137 -8.83 -11.00 10.76
C GLY A 137 -8.54 -11.10 9.25
N GLY A 138 -7.31 -10.84 8.81
CA GLY A 138 -6.92 -10.98 7.39
C GLY A 138 -6.39 -12.37 7.05
N ASP A 139 -7.14 -13.15 6.26
CA ASP A 139 -6.71 -14.45 5.72
C ASP A 139 -5.87 -14.24 4.44
N LEU A 140 -4.69 -14.86 4.38
CA LEU A 140 -3.81 -14.89 3.21
C LEU A 140 -3.27 -16.33 3.05
N SER A 141 -3.91 -17.10 2.18
CA SER A 141 -3.27 -18.25 1.55
C SER A 141 -2.25 -17.75 0.52
N LEU A 142 -0.97 -18.08 0.75
CA LEU A 142 0.14 -17.91 -0.19
C LEU A 142 0.00 -18.83 -1.42
#